data_AF-A0A511H9Z9-F1
#
_entry.id   AF-A0A511H9Z9-F1
#
_cell.length_a   1.000
_cell.length_b   1.000
_cell.length_c   1.000
_cell.angle_alpha   90.00
_cell.angle_beta   90.00
_cell.angle_gamma   90.00
#
_symmetry.space_group_name_H-M   'P 1'
#
loop_
_entity.id
_entity.type
_entity.pdbx_description
1 polymer ?
#
loop_
_entity_poly.entity_id
_entity_poly.type
_entity_poly.pdbx_seq_one_letter_code
_entity_poly.pdbx_strand_id
1 'polypeptide(L)'
;MASNDDGAKPEKTLQAAHREPITGARVGRLMGVNPEGLALVDFAGNPTSMPVAARSFVSLGAEQLRSAVEERREVVLLFEDGDPARPLLVALAQATSAPSLLEQLLEVASRPDAAAGAPAPSVPEAKDTPKEDRLVLGAEKEIVLRVGEASITLRRDGTILLRGVRVESRASGLQLIRGGKIELN
;
A
#
# COMPACT_ATOMS: atom_id res chain seq x y z
N MET A 1 20.26 -64.01 39.12
CA MET A 1 20.42 -62.61 39.60
C MET A 1 21.89 -62.27 39.43
N ALA A 2 22.34 -61.29 38.67
CA ALA A 2 21.68 -60.18 38.01
C ALA A 2 22.39 -59.92 36.67
N SER A 3 21.62 -59.44 35.69
CA SER A 3 22.03 -59.14 34.34
C SER A 3 22.88 -57.87 34.26
N ASN A 4 23.87 -57.90 33.38
CA ASN A 4 24.52 -56.73 32.81
C ASN A 4 23.68 -56.30 31.59
N ASP A 5 23.38 -55.01 31.43
CA ASP A 5 23.11 -54.45 30.11
C ASP A 5 23.51 -52.97 30.06
N ASP A 6 24.30 -52.70 29.03
CA ASP A 6 24.88 -51.44 28.59
C ASP A 6 23.88 -50.83 27.61
N GLY A 7 23.62 -49.52 27.63
CA GLY A 7 22.60 -49.02 26.70
C GLY A 7 22.32 -47.54 26.78
N ALA A 8 23.09 -46.79 25.99
CA ALA A 8 22.87 -45.39 25.67
C ALA A 8 21.40 -45.04 25.34
N LYS A 9 21.03 -43.81 25.72
CA LYS A 9 19.83 -43.08 25.26
C LYS A 9 19.49 -43.34 23.79
N PRO A 10 18.20 -43.22 23.45
CA PRO A 10 17.82 -42.44 22.29
C PRO A 10 17.11 -41.17 22.76
N GLU A 11 17.70 -40.05 22.33
CA GLU A 11 17.09 -38.74 22.31
C GLU A 11 15.73 -38.84 21.61
N LYS A 12 14.68 -38.35 22.27
CA LYS A 12 13.39 -38.11 21.63
C LYS A 12 13.56 -36.99 20.61
N THR A 13 13.97 -37.36 19.41
CA THR A 13 13.77 -36.56 18.20
C THR A 13 12.26 -36.41 18.03
N LEU A 14 11.72 -35.30 18.52
CA LEU A 14 10.35 -34.87 18.25
C LEU A 14 10.21 -34.72 16.74
N GLN A 15 9.50 -35.68 16.18
CA GLN A 15 9.02 -35.83 14.81
C GLN A 15 8.60 -34.48 14.22
N ALA A 16 9.51 -33.83 13.51
CA ALA A 16 9.15 -32.78 12.57
C ALA A 16 8.37 -33.46 11.44
N ALA A 17 7.06 -33.23 11.40
CA ALA A 17 6.22 -33.68 10.29
C ALA A 17 6.89 -33.28 8.98
N HIS A 18 7.15 -34.25 8.12
CA HIS A 18 7.76 -34.05 6.80
C HIS A 18 6.81 -33.19 5.97
N ARG A 19 6.98 -31.87 6.05
CA ARG A 19 6.21 -30.89 5.28
C ARG A 19 6.92 -30.73 3.95
N GLU A 20 6.20 -30.95 2.85
CA GLU A 20 6.76 -30.68 1.54
C GLU A 20 7.18 -29.21 1.46
N PRO A 21 8.46 -28.93 1.14
CA PRO A 21 8.94 -27.57 1.08
C PRO A 21 8.25 -26.83 -0.07
N ILE A 22 7.82 -25.59 0.20
CA ILE A 22 7.23 -24.72 -0.80
C ILE A 22 8.33 -23.82 -1.36
N THR A 23 8.85 -24.17 -2.53
CA THR A 23 9.97 -23.46 -3.18
C THR A 23 9.52 -22.29 -4.07
N GLY A 24 8.23 -22.18 -4.37
CA GLY A 24 7.65 -21.12 -5.20
C GLY A 24 6.78 -20.12 -4.42
N ALA A 25 6.46 -19.00 -5.06
CA ALA A 25 5.48 -18.06 -4.51
C ALA A 25 4.08 -18.66 -4.45
N ARG A 26 3.30 -18.30 -3.43
CA ARG A 26 1.93 -18.78 -3.26
C ARG A 26 0.95 -17.65 -2.99
N VAL A 27 -0.23 -17.74 -3.59
CA VAL A 27 -1.36 -16.90 -3.22
C VAL A 27 -2.05 -17.49 -1.99
N GLY A 28 -2.27 -16.65 -0.98
CA GLY A 28 -3.05 -16.94 0.22
C GLY A 28 -4.10 -15.86 0.46
N ARG A 29 -4.76 -15.92 1.62
CA ARG A 29 -5.73 -14.92 2.07
C ARG A 29 -5.34 -14.38 3.42
N LEU A 30 -5.55 -13.09 3.61
CA LEU A 30 -5.43 -12.45 4.90
C LEU A 30 -6.66 -12.80 5.75
N MET A 31 -6.44 -13.35 6.94
CA MET A 31 -7.48 -13.91 7.80
C MET A 31 -7.67 -13.12 9.10
N GLY A 32 -6.68 -12.33 9.49
CA GLY A 32 -6.74 -11.57 10.74
C GLY A 32 -5.42 -10.91 11.09
N VAL A 33 -5.35 -10.40 12.31
CA VAL A 33 -4.15 -9.88 12.95
C VAL A 33 -4.06 -10.52 14.32
N ASN A 34 -2.88 -11.00 14.72
CA ASN A 34 -2.67 -11.53 16.06
C ASN A 34 -2.49 -10.38 17.09
N PRO A 35 -2.47 -10.67 18.40
CA PRO A 35 -2.27 -9.65 19.43
C PRO A 35 -0.99 -8.83 19.29
N GLU A 36 0.04 -9.40 18.65
CA GLU A 36 1.34 -8.75 18.38
C GLU A 36 1.31 -7.85 17.12
N GLY A 37 0.17 -7.74 16.43
CA GLY A 37 0.02 -6.90 15.25
C GLY A 37 0.46 -7.54 13.93
N LEU A 38 0.79 -8.84 13.93
CA LEU A 38 1.20 -9.58 12.74
C LEU A 38 0.00 -10.11 11.95
N ALA A 39 0.11 -10.02 10.63
CA ALA A 39 -0.86 -10.53 9.68
C ALA A 39 -0.99 -12.06 9.79
N LEU A 40 -2.20 -12.55 10.05
CA LEU A 40 -2.54 -13.97 10.02
C LEU A 40 -3.00 -14.33 8.61
N VAL A 41 -2.38 -15.33 8.00
CA VAL A 41 -2.67 -15.74 6.62
C VAL A 41 -3.05 -17.22 6.54
N ASP A 42 -3.90 -17.56 5.58
CA ASP A 42 -4.19 -18.94 5.20
C ASP A 42 -3.92 -19.17 3.72
N PHE A 43 -3.51 -20.38 3.35
CA PHE A 43 -3.08 -20.71 2.00
C PHE A 43 -3.18 -22.22 1.74
N ALA A 44 -3.24 -22.60 0.46
CA ALA A 44 -3.62 -23.96 0.05
C ALA A 44 -2.59 -25.06 0.37
N GLY A 45 -2.56 -25.62 1.58
CA GLY A 45 -1.49 -26.51 2.05
C GLY A 45 -0.76 -25.92 3.27
N ASN A 46 -1.42 -24.98 3.93
CA ASN A 46 -1.19 -24.64 5.31
C ASN A 46 -1.33 -25.91 6.18
N PRO A 47 -0.27 -26.31 6.90
CA PRO A 47 -0.25 -27.56 7.65
C PRO A 47 -0.94 -27.47 9.02
N THR A 48 -1.32 -26.28 9.48
CA THR A 48 -1.82 -26.07 10.86
C THR A 48 -3.33 -25.95 10.98
N SER A 49 -4.12 -26.08 9.91
CA SER A 49 -5.59 -25.88 9.87
C SER A 49 -6.10 -24.53 10.41
N MET A 50 -5.20 -23.72 10.95
CA MET A 50 -5.38 -22.40 11.54
C MET A 50 -4.51 -21.42 10.76
N PRO A 51 -4.94 -20.15 10.63
CA PRO A 51 -4.11 -19.11 10.04
C PRO A 51 -2.76 -18.98 10.75
N VAL A 52 -1.69 -18.83 9.97
CA VAL A 52 -0.32 -18.70 10.47
C VAL A 52 0.10 -17.23 10.43
N ALA A 53 0.83 -16.78 11.45
CA ALA A 53 1.41 -15.44 11.44
C ALA A 53 2.48 -15.33 10.35
N ALA A 54 2.29 -14.39 9.41
CA ALA A 54 3.25 -14.08 8.37
C ALA A 54 4.10 -12.88 8.77
N ARG A 55 5.41 -12.98 8.50
CA ARG A 55 6.30 -11.82 8.60
C ARG A 55 6.06 -10.93 7.39
N SER A 56 5.61 -9.69 7.62
CA SER A 56 5.27 -8.77 6.53
C SER A 56 6.49 -7.98 6.04
N PHE A 57 6.68 -7.96 4.73
CA PHE A 57 7.56 -7.01 4.03
C PHE A 57 6.77 -5.85 3.41
N VAL A 58 5.45 -5.87 3.55
CA VAL A 58 4.55 -4.80 3.11
C VAL A 58 4.17 -3.94 4.31
N SER A 59 4.35 -2.62 4.18
CA SER A 59 3.88 -1.66 5.19
C SER A 59 2.37 -1.44 5.03
N LEU A 60 1.59 -1.95 5.98
CA LEU A 60 0.14 -1.74 6.03
C LEU A 60 -0.20 -0.88 7.25
N GLY A 61 -0.87 0.26 7.02
CA GLY A 61 -1.46 1.03 8.11
C GLY A 61 -2.60 0.26 8.79
N ALA A 62 -2.94 0.61 10.02
CA ALA A 62 -3.95 -0.11 10.81
C ALA A 62 -5.33 -0.20 10.10
N GLU A 63 -5.77 0.90 9.49
CA GLU A 63 -7.02 0.94 8.70
C GLU A 63 -6.96 0.05 7.46
N GLN A 64 -5.85 0.11 6.71
CA GLN A 64 -5.65 -0.72 5.51
C GLN A 64 -5.60 -2.21 5.87
N LEU A 65 -4.99 -2.56 7.00
CA LEU A 65 -4.90 -3.93 7.48
C LEU A 65 -6.28 -4.44 7.92
N ARG A 66 -7.08 -3.61 8.60
CA ARG A 66 -8.47 -3.95 8.98
C ARG A 66 -9.34 -4.21 7.75
N SER A 67 -9.38 -3.29 6.78
CA SER A 67 -10.13 -3.48 5.53
C SER A 67 -9.65 -4.71 4.76
N ALA A 68 -8.34 -4.94 4.68
CA ALA A 68 -7.80 -6.12 4.01
C ALA A 68 -8.19 -7.44 4.70
N VAL A 69 -8.33 -7.46 6.03
CA VAL A 69 -8.82 -8.62 6.79
C VAL A 69 -10.31 -8.84 6.55
N GLU A 70 -11.12 -7.79 6.58
CA GLU A 70 -12.57 -7.85 6.34
C GLU A 70 -12.88 -8.40 4.94
N GLU A 71 -12.13 -7.94 3.93
CA GLU A 71 -12.24 -8.39 2.54
C GLU A 71 -11.61 -9.76 2.29
N ARG A 72 -10.92 -10.35 3.28
CA ARG A 72 -10.08 -11.56 3.12
C ARG A 72 -9.16 -11.48 1.90
N ARG A 73 -8.54 -10.30 1.76
CA ARG A 73 -7.81 -9.88 0.59
C ARG A 73 -6.67 -10.85 0.26
N GLU A 74 -6.49 -11.12 -1.03
CA GLU A 74 -5.46 -12.04 -1.49
C GLU A 74 -4.07 -11.48 -1.21
N VAL A 75 -3.17 -12.36 -0.78
CA VAL A 75 -1.77 -12.04 -0.46
C VAL A 75 -0.84 -12.96 -1.23
N VAL A 76 0.35 -12.45 -1.59
CA VAL A 76 1.43 -13.28 -2.13
C VAL A 76 2.41 -13.58 -1.01
N LEU A 77 2.69 -14.86 -0.83
CA LEU A 77 3.54 -15.43 0.21
C LEU A 77 4.79 -16.06 -0.41
N LEU A 78 5.94 -15.79 0.20
CA LEU A 78 7.13 -16.64 0.11
C LEU A 78 7.31 -17.40 1.42
N PHE A 79 8.19 -18.39 1.46
CA PHE A 79 8.40 -19.23 2.64
C PHE A 79 9.90 -19.28 2.97
N GLU A 80 10.27 -18.95 4.21
CA GLU A 80 11.67 -18.95 4.63
C GLU A 80 12.22 -20.39 4.60
N ASP A 81 13.30 -20.62 3.85
CA ASP A 81 13.88 -21.95 3.56
C ASP A 81 12.86 -22.97 2.99
N GLY A 82 11.77 -22.48 2.41
CA GLY A 82 10.65 -23.29 1.94
C GLY A 82 9.74 -23.85 3.03
N ASP A 83 9.89 -23.43 4.29
CA ASP A 83 9.08 -23.91 5.42
C ASP A 83 7.65 -23.30 5.40
N PRO A 84 6.59 -24.11 5.23
CA PRO A 84 5.22 -23.61 5.27
C PRO A 84 4.80 -22.98 6.61
N ALA A 85 5.48 -23.27 7.72
CA ALA A 85 5.23 -22.61 9.01
C ALA A 85 5.81 -21.19 9.10
N ARG A 86 6.64 -20.77 8.13
CA ARG A 86 7.34 -19.48 8.16
C ARG A 86 7.00 -18.64 6.92
N PRO A 87 5.72 -18.27 6.72
CA PRO A 87 5.32 -17.45 5.58
C PRO A 87 5.83 -16.00 5.70
N LEU A 88 6.22 -15.45 4.55
CA LEU A 88 6.64 -14.07 4.35
C LEU A 88 5.63 -13.39 3.42
N LEU A 89 4.92 -12.38 3.90
CA LEU A 89 3.97 -11.62 3.09
C LEU A 89 4.75 -10.58 2.28
N VAL A 90 4.82 -10.77 0.97
CA VAL A 90 5.61 -9.92 0.05
C VAL A 90 4.75 -9.01 -0.82
N ALA A 91 3.46 -9.33 -1.00
CA ALA A 91 2.51 -8.46 -1.67
C ALA A 91 1.08 -8.69 -1.17
N LEU A 92 0.23 -7.68 -1.36
CA LEU A 92 -1.21 -7.70 -1.13
C LEU A 92 -1.89 -7.34 -2.46
N ALA A 93 -2.84 -8.14 -2.93
CA ALA A 93 -3.61 -7.86 -4.16
C ALA A 93 -4.29 -6.50 -4.06
N GLN A 94 -4.57 -5.75 -5.12
CA GLN A 94 -5.22 -4.43 -5.00
C GLN A 94 -6.68 -4.54 -4.54
N ALA A 95 -7.15 -3.64 -3.68
CA ALA A 95 -8.55 -3.63 -3.24
C ALA A 95 -9.44 -3.39 -4.46
N THR A 96 -10.33 -4.34 -4.76
CA THR A 96 -11.37 -4.14 -5.78
C THR A 96 -12.56 -3.48 -5.08
N SER A 97 -12.38 -2.23 -4.69
CA SER A 97 -13.48 -1.39 -4.23
C SER A 97 -13.35 -0.05 -4.94
N ALA A 98 -13.88 0.02 -6.16
CA ALA A 98 -14.40 1.29 -6.62
C ALA A 98 -15.71 1.46 -5.85
N PRO A 99 -15.85 2.48 -4.98
CA PRO A 99 -17.10 2.69 -4.27
C PRO A 99 -18.21 2.84 -5.31
N SER A 100 -19.34 2.18 -5.05
CA SER A 100 -20.50 2.36 -5.90
C SER A 100 -20.90 3.84 -5.87
N LEU A 101 -21.43 4.37 -6.97
CA LEU A 101 -21.93 5.76 -7.04
C LEU A 101 -22.87 6.08 -5.86
N LEU A 102 -23.58 5.06 -5.36
CA LEU A 102 -24.48 5.16 -4.22
C LEU A 102 -23.75 5.41 -2.89
N GLU A 103 -22.62 4.74 -2.64
CA GLU A 103 -21.79 4.97 -1.44
C GLU A 103 -21.14 6.35 -1.47
N GLN A 104 -20.66 6.80 -2.63
CA GLN A 104 -20.14 8.17 -2.77
C GLN A 104 -21.21 9.23 -2.47
N LEU A 105 -22.46 9.00 -2.91
CA LEU A 105 -23.57 9.92 -2.62
C LEU A 105 -23.99 9.90 -1.14
N LEU A 106 -23.95 8.73 -0.50
CA LEU A 106 -24.25 8.58 0.94
C LEU A 106 -23.18 9.23 1.82
N GLU A 107 -21.89 9.15 1.47
CA GLU A 107 -20.82 9.87 2.17
C GLU A 107 -20.95 11.39 2.03
N VAL A 108 -21.36 11.89 0.87
CA VAL A 108 -21.64 13.32 0.64
C VAL A 108 -22.84 13.77 1.49
N ALA A 109 -23.87 12.94 1.62
CA ALA A 109 -25.07 13.24 2.40
C ALA A 109 -24.87 13.13 3.93
N SER A 110 -23.87 12.36 4.38
CA SER A 110 -23.62 12.09 5.82
C SER A 110 -22.67 13.09 6.48
N ARG A 111 -22.10 14.04 5.72
CA ARG A 111 -21.29 15.14 6.30
C ARG A 111 -22.23 16.18 6.94
N PRO A 112 -22.12 16.45 8.27
CA PRO A 112 -23.05 17.36 8.94
C PRO A 112 -22.85 18.85 8.63
N ASP A 113 -21.78 19.24 7.93
CA ASP A 113 -21.49 20.66 7.63
C ASP A 113 -21.61 20.96 6.14
N ALA A 114 -22.87 21.03 5.69
CA ALA A 114 -23.27 21.76 4.49
C ALA A 114 -23.84 23.13 4.86
N ALA A 115 -23.15 23.91 5.71
CA ALA A 115 -23.39 25.34 5.83
C ALA A 115 -22.26 26.05 6.59
N ALA A 116 -21.69 27.07 5.94
CA ALA A 116 -20.90 28.17 6.49
C ALA A 116 -19.43 27.94 6.89
N GLY A 117 -18.56 28.77 6.29
CA GLY A 117 -17.26 29.15 6.87
C GLY A 117 -16.05 28.58 6.15
N ALA A 118 -15.25 29.46 5.55
CA ALA A 118 -14.02 29.14 4.84
C ALA A 118 -13.02 28.28 5.65
N PRO A 119 -12.26 27.36 5.01
CA PRO A 119 -11.04 26.85 5.60
C PRO A 119 -9.81 27.58 5.03
N ALA A 120 -8.94 27.98 5.94
CA ALA A 120 -7.56 28.40 5.68
C ALA A 120 -6.78 27.30 4.92
N PRO A 121 -5.74 27.65 4.14
CA PRO A 121 -4.98 26.67 3.38
C PRO A 121 -4.02 25.93 4.32
N SER A 122 -4.45 24.77 4.82
CA SER A 122 -3.52 23.76 5.34
C SER A 122 -2.90 23.03 4.16
N VAL A 123 -1.63 23.32 3.91
CA VAL A 123 -0.77 22.54 3.01
C VAL A 123 -0.69 21.12 3.59
N PRO A 124 -1.15 20.07 2.90
CA PRO A 124 -0.96 18.71 3.39
C PRO A 124 0.52 18.35 3.30
N GLU A 125 1.12 18.08 4.45
CA GLU A 125 2.45 17.48 4.55
C GLU A 125 2.42 16.09 3.87
N ALA A 126 3.25 15.95 2.84
CA ALA A 126 3.40 14.72 2.09
C ALA A 126 3.99 13.63 2.99
N LYS A 127 3.16 12.64 3.34
CA LYS A 127 3.65 11.33 3.80
C LYS A 127 4.05 10.53 2.56
N ASP A 128 5.27 10.02 2.57
CA ASP A 128 5.84 9.17 1.51
C ASP A 128 4.96 7.94 1.24
N THR A 129 4.07 8.07 0.27
CA THR A 129 3.30 6.99 -0.35
C THR A 129 4.15 6.35 -1.47
N PRO A 130 4.11 5.01 -1.65
CA PRO A 130 4.76 4.36 -2.79
C PRO A 130 4.27 4.97 -4.10
N LYS A 131 5.21 5.16 -5.05
CA LYS A 131 5.03 5.70 -6.41
C LYS A 131 3.65 5.39 -6.98
N GLU A 132 2.74 6.36 -6.89
CA GLU A 132 1.57 6.36 -7.76
C GLU A 132 2.08 6.59 -9.19
N ASP A 133 1.69 5.72 -10.12
CA ASP A 133 1.96 5.96 -11.54
C ASP A 133 1.24 7.23 -12.04
N ARG A 134 0.26 7.75 -11.28
CA ARG A 134 -0.48 8.99 -11.59
C ARG A 134 -1.11 9.66 -10.36
N LEU A 135 -0.66 10.88 -10.06
CA LEU A 135 -1.31 11.81 -9.13
C LEU A 135 -2.21 12.81 -9.89
N VAL A 136 -3.44 13.03 -9.43
CA VAL A 136 -4.38 14.02 -10.00
C VAL A 136 -4.76 15.06 -8.96
N LEU A 137 -4.44 16.33 -9.22
CA LEU A 137 -4.81 17.48 -8.38
C LEU A 137 -5.92 18.27 -9.07
N GLY A 138 -7.02 18.56 -8.34
CA GLY A 138 -8.17 19.31 -8.85
C GLY A 138 -8.57 20.46 -7.93
N ALA A 139 -9.01 21.57 -8.51
CA ALA A 139 -9.59 22.72 -7.80
C ALA A 139 -10.63 23.43 -8.69
N GLU A 140 -11.64 24.06 -8.08
CA GLU A 140 -12.71 24.73 -8.83
C GLU A 140 -12.28 26.03 -9.53
N LYS A 141 -11.24 26.70 -9.01
CA LYS A 141 -10.83 28.04 -9.45
C LYS A 141 -9.36 28.13 -9.83
N GLU A 142 -8.48 27.70 -8.94
CA GLU A 142 -7.03 27.80 -9.13
C GLU A 142 -6.26 26.76 -8.32
N ILE A 143 -5.09 26.36 -8.84
CA ILE A 143 -4.07 25.59 -8.13
C ILE A 143 -2.79 26.42 -8.10
N VAL A 144 -2.21 26.63 -6.92
CA VAL A 144 -0.97 27.40 -6.73
C VAL A 144 0.07 26.56 -6.00
N LEU A 145 1.19 26.29 -6.65
CA LEU A 145 2.38 25.69 -6.04
C LEU A 145 3.39 26.82 -5.80
N ARG A 146 3.69 27.15 -4.55
CA ARG A 146 4.54 28.30 -4.18
C ARG A 146 5.68 27.91 -3.24
N VAL A 147 6.86 28.44 -3.53
CA VAL A 147 8.04 28.39 -2.65
C VAL A 147 8.74 29.75 -2.69
N GLY A 148 8.65 30.52 -1.60
CA GLY A 148 9.20 31.88 -1.55
C GLY A 148 8.66 32.78 -2.66
N GLU A 149 9.56 33.33 -3.49
CA GLU A 149 9.22 34.19 -4.64
C GLU A 149 8.82 33.43 -5.91
N ALA A 150 9.00 32.10 -5.93
CA ALA A 150 8.67 31.26 -7.07
C ALA A 150 7.24 30.71 -6.94
N SER A 151 6.51 30.68 -8.06
CA SER A 151 5.18 30.07 -8.11
C SER A 151 4.81 29.52 -9.48
N ILE A 152 4.08 28.40 -9.47
CA ILE A 152 3.34 27.85 -10.61
C ILE A 152 1.85 27.97 -10.29
N THR A 153 1.09 28.63 -11.16
CA THR A 153 -0.34 28.84 -10.97
C THR A 153 -1.12 28.34 -12.19
N LEU A 154 -2.09 27.46 -11.95
CA LEU A 154 -3.05 26.98 -12.94
C LEU A 154 -4.42 27.60 -12.63
N ARG A 155 -5.04 28.21 -13.63
CA ARG A 155 -6.36 28.87 -13.51
C ARG A 155 -7.45 28.12 -14.26
N ARG A 156 -8.70 28.31 -13.83
CA ARG A 156 -9.89 27.75 -14.50
C ARG A 156 -10.02 28.14 -15.98
N ASP A 157 -9.51 29.30 -16.38
CA ASP A 157 -9.53 29.77 -17.78
C ASP A 157 -8.48 29.09 -18.68
N GLY A 158 -7.67 28.18 -18.12
CA GLY A 158 -6.61 27.47 -18.82
C GLY A 158 -5.26 28.19 -18.80
N THR A 159 -5.17 29.37 -18.18
CA THR A 159 -3.90 30.11 -18.06
C THR A 159 -2.97 29.39 -17.09
N ILE A 160 -1.72 29.17 -17.52
CA ILE A 160 -0.62 28.70 -16.69
C ILE A 160 0.39 29.84 -16.51
N LEU A 161 0.62 30.26 -15.27
CA LEU A 161 1.59 31.30 -14.94
C LEU A 161 2.80 30.70 -14.22
N LEU A 162 3.99 30.91 -14.78
CA LEU A 162 5.27 30.55 -14.19
C LEU A 162 5.97 31.83 -13.72
N ARG A 163 6.26 31.94 -12.42
CA ARG A 163 6.98 33.08 -11.84
C ARG A 163 8.20 32.60 -11.06
N GLY A 164 9.31 33.31 -11.22
CA GLY A 164 10.53 33.12 -10.45
C GLY A 164 11.65 34.03 -10.98
N VAL A 165 12.80 34.01 -10.31
CA VAL A 165 14.00 34.74 -10.74
C VAL A 165 14.57 34.18 -12.05
N ARG A 166 14.45 32.85 -12.25
CA ARG A 166 14.87 32.14 -13.45
C ARG A 166 13.95 30.95 -13.69
N VAL A 167 13.54 30.74 -14.94
CA VAL A 167 12.76 29.56 -15.37
C VAL A 167 13.63 28.75 -16.32
N GLU A 168 13.99 27.53 -15.93
CA GLU A 168 14.72 26.60 -16.79
C GLU A 168 13.77 25.50 -17.28
N SER A 169 13.48 25.50 -18.58
CA SER A 169 12.74 24.42 -19.24
C SER A 169 13.73 23.53 -19.98
N ARG A 170 13.95 22.28 -19.54
CA ARG A 170 14.82 21.31 -20.22
C ARG A 170 14.03 20.05 -20.59
N ALA A 171 14.31 19.52 -21.78
CA ALA A 171 13.85 18.22 -22.23
C ALA A 171 15.01 17.48 -22.89
N SER A 172 15.09 16.16 -22.73
CA SER A 172 16.06 15.31 -23.43
C SER A 172 15.67 15.06 -24.89
N GLY A 173 14.40 15.24 -25.23
CA GLY A 173 13.86 15.18 -26.58
C GLY A 173 13.44 16.56 -27.09
N LEU A 174 12.32 16.61 -27.83
CA LEU A 174 11.78 17.86 -28.39
C LEU A 174 10.98 18.65 -27.34
N GLN A 175 11.22 19.95 -27.25
CA GLN A 175 10.25 20.89 -26.67
C GLN A 175 9.40 21.49 -27.78
N LEU A 176 8.09 21.40 -27.63
CA LEU A 176 7.13 21.89 -28.61
C LEU A 176 6.26 22.98 -28.00
N ILE A 177 6.33 24.17 -28.57
CA ILE A 177 5.52 25.32 -28.18
C ILE A 177 4.56 25.61 -29.34
N ARG A 178 3.26 25.63 -29.05
CA ARG A 178 2.20 25.86 -30.04
C ARG A 178 1.28 26.97 -29.55
N GLY A 179 0.90 27.87 -30.45
CA GLY A 179 -0.04 28.95 -30.19
C GLY A 179 -0.30 29.74 -31.47
N GLY A 180 -1.42 30.47 -31.53
CA GLY A 180 -1.72 31.36 -32.66
C GLY A 180 -0.72 32.52 -32.78
N LYS A 181 -0.07 32.88 -31.67
CA LYS A 181 1.03 33.84 -31.60
C LYS A 181 1.98 33.39 -30.48
N ILE A 182 3.28 33.47 -30.72
CA ILE A 182 4.32 33.25 -29.71
C ILE A 182 5.11 34.54 -29.59
N GLU A 183 5.13 35.12 -28.40
CA GLU A 183 5.91 36.32 -28.09
C GLU A 183 7.10 35.91 -27.22
N LEU A 184 8.31 36.11 -27.75
CA LEU A 184 9.58 35.91 -27.07
C LEU A 184 10.28 37.26 -27.05
N ASN A 185 10.60 37.75 -25.85
CA ASN A 185 11.31 39.00 -25.63
C ASN A 185 12.58 38.74 -24.84
#